data_AF-A0A8H2LF09-F1
#
_entry.id   AF-A0A8H2LF09-F1
#
_cell.length_a   1.000
_cell.length_b   1.000
_cell.length_c   1.000
_cell.angle_alpha   90.00
_cell.angle_beta   90.00
_cell.angle_gamma   90.00
#
_symmetry.space_group_name_H-M   'P 1'
#
loop_
_entity.id
_entity.type
_entity.pdbx_description
1 polymer ?
#
loop_
_entity_poly.entity_id
_entity_poly.type
_entity_poly.pdbx_seq_one_letter_code
_entity_poly.pdbx_strand_id
1 'polypeptide(L)'
;MNFTSKANSILQEVINTYHVVNTVDQPFTNIYDEKDQLIEHLLYRKCWIDTVQWHYEDIIRDPQIDPVAALTLKRKIDASNQDRTDMVEYIDGYFLKKFANITPKDSAKINSESPAWAIDRLSILALKIYHMNEEVERKDASEAHSAACHKKLTVLLEQRADLNIAIDDLLQDIESGDKYMKVYKQMKMYNDDELNPVLRGQK
;
A
#
# COMPACT_ATOMS: atom_id res chain seq x y z
N MET A 1 -2.24 -19.18 -11.86
CA MET A 1 -2.02 -17.71 -11.88
C MET A 1 -1.30 -17.38 -10.59
N ASN A 2 -0.15 -16.70 -10.66
CA ASN A 2 0.62 -16.37 -9.45
C ASN A 2 -0.13 -15.36 -8.57
N PHE A 3 0.20 -15.31 -7.28
CA PHE A 3 -0.46 -14.42 -6.33
C PHE A 3 -0.35 -12.95 -6.75
N THR A 4 0.84 -12.52 -7.17
CA THR A 4 1.08 -11.12 -7.58
C THR A 4 0.30 -10.71 -8.82
N SER A 5 0.03 -11.63 -9.75
CA SER A 5 -0.81 -11.34 -10.91
C SER A 5 -2.23 -10.97 -10.49
N LYS A 6 -2.80 -11.72 -9.53
CA LYS A 6 -4.12 -11.41 -8.96
C LYS A 6 -4.10 -10.10 -8.18
N ALA A 7 -3.06 -9.89 -7.35
CA ALA A 7 -2.90 -8.66 -6.59
C ALA A 7 -2.85 -7.43 -7.52
N ASN A 8 -2.00 -7.43 -8.55
CA ASN A 8 -1.89 -6.33 -9.50
C ASN A 8 -3.22 -6.01 -10.20
N SER A 9 -4.03 -7.01 -10.55
CA SER A 9 -5.36 -6.78 -11.12
C SER A 9 -6.28 -6.03 -10.15
N ILE A 10 -6.30 -6.44 -8.88
CA ILE A 10 -7.11 -5.79 -7.83
C ILE A 10 -6.63 -4.36 -7.59
N LEU A 11 -5.31 -4.16 -7.47
CA LEU A 11 -4.73 -2.83 -7.25
C LEU A 11 -5.12 -1.88 -8.40
N GLN A 12 -5.00 -2.34 -9.66
CA GLN A 12 -5.38 -1.52 -10.82
C GLN A 12 -6.89 -1.23 -10.85
N GLU A 13 -7.73 -2.20 -10.49
CA GLU A 13 -9.18 -2.03 -10.39
C GLU A 13 -9.57 -0.97 -9.36
N VAL A 14 -8.94 -0.99 -8.19
CA VAL A 14 -9.15 0.02 -7.14
C VAL A 14 -8.78 1.41 -7.62
N ILE A 15 -7.58 1.54 -8.20
CA ILE A 15 -7.07 2.82 -8.72
C ILE A 15 -8.03 3.36 -9.77
N ASN A 16 -8.42 2.54 -10.75
CA ASN A 16 -9.36 2.96 -11.78
C ASN A 16 -10.72 3.37 -11.19
N THR A 17 -11.23 2.61 -10.22
CA THR A 17 -12.52 2.88 -9.56
C THR A 17 -12.50 4.20 -8.81
N TYR A 18 -11.45 4.45 -8.02
CA TYR A 18 -11.30 5.70 -7.27
C TYR A 18 -11.30 6.91 -8.21
N HIS A 19 -10.58 6.83 -9.33
CA HIS A 19 -10.42 7.93 -10.28
C HIS A 19 -11.66 8.18 -11.17
N VAL A 20 -12.75 7.40 -11.03
CA VAL A 20 -14.05 7.73 -11.63
C VAL A 20 -14.66 8.97 -10.97
N VAL A 21 -14.66 9.03 -9.63
CA VAL A 21 -15.15 10.19 -8.87
C VAL A 21 -14.00 11.15 -8.55
N ASN A 22 -12.79 10.62 -8.37
CA ASN A 22 -11.53 11.33 -8.19
C ASN A 22 -11.56 12.41 -7.10
N THR A 23 -12.10 12.08 -5.93
CA THR A 23 -12.09 12.98 -4.76
C THR A 23 -11.83 12.21 -3.48
N VAL A 24 -11.13 12.85 -2.55
CA VAL A 24 -10.71 12.26 -1.27
C VAL A 24 -11.87 12.04 -0.29
N ASP A 25 -12.98 12.75 -0.46
CA ASP A 25 -14.17 12.63 0.40
C ASP A 25 -15.20 11.61 -0.13
N GLN A 26 -14.86 10.87 -1.19
CA GLN A 26 -15.77 9.87 -1.76
C GLN A 26 -15.98 8.68 -0.81
N PRO A 27 -17.20 8.11 -0.73
CA PRO A 27 -17.46 6.96 0.12
C PRO A 27 -16.66 5.73 -0.33
N PHE A 28 -16.19 4.93 0.62
CA PHE A 28 -15.55 3.66 0.34
C PHE A 28 -16.60 2.56 0.18
N THR A 29 -16.49 1.79 -0.91
CA THR A 29 -17.22 0.53 -1.11
C THR A 29 -16.24 -0.54 -1.57
N ASN A 30 -16.35 -1.73 -0.97
CA ASN A 30 -15.57 -2.90 -1.38
C ASN A 30 -16.44 -3.84 -2.20
N ILE A 31 -15.96 -4.23 -3.38
CA ILE A 31 -16.66 -5.17 -4.27
C ILE A 31 -16.39 -6.64 -3.91
N TYR A 32 -15.37 -6.89 -3.07
CA TYR A 32 -15.00 -8.21 -2.60
C TYR A 32 -15.62 -8.48 -1.23
N ASP A 33 -16.31 -9.62 -1.08
CA ASP A 33 -16.94 -10.01 0.19
C ASP A 33 -15.88 -10.46 1.21
N GLU A 34 -15.95 -9.95 2.44
CA GLU A 34 -14.97 -10.24 3.49
C GLU A 34 -14.99 -11.72 3.95
N LYS A 35 -16.10 -12.43 3.76
CA LYS A 35 -16.27 -13.82 4.21
C LYS A 35 -15.63 -14.82 3.26
N ASP A 36 -15.82 -14.61 1.96
CA ASP A 36 -15.42 -15.57 0.94
C ASP A 36 -14.20 -15.13 0.12
N GLN A 37 -13.88 -13.82 0.10
CA GLN A 37 -12.82 -13.21 -0.70
C GLN A 37 -11.90 -12.34 0.16
N LEU A 38 -11.56 -12.84 1.36
CA LEU A 38 -10.88 -12.06 2.39
C LEU A 38 -9.58 -11.40 1.91
N ILE A 39 -8.71 -12.10 1.17
CA ILE A 39 -7.45 -11.49 0.72
C ILE A 39 -7.71 -10.39 -0.31
N GLU A 40 -8.62 -10.59 -1.26
CA GLU A 40 -9.01 -9.55 -2.21
C GLU A 40 -9.64 -8.35 -1.53
N HIS A 41 -10.52 -8.60 -0.56
CA HIS A 41 -11.13 -7.58 0.27
C HIS A 41 -10.06 -6.71 0.96
N LEU A 42 -9.06 -7.33 1.59
CA LEU A 42 -7.97 -6.64 2.26
C LEU A 42 -7.09 -5.86 1.28
N LEU A 43 -6.71 -6.45 0.15
CA LEU A 43 -5.92 -5.78 -0.89
C LEU A 43 -6.66 -4.57 -1.48
N TYR A 44 -7.96 -4.70 -1.70
CA TYR A 44 -8.81 -3.62 -2.19
C TYR A 44 -8.85 -2.46 -1.19
N ARG A 45 -9.12 -2.74 0.09
CA ARG A 45 -9.13 -1.74 1.16
C ARG A 45 -7.76 -1.06 1.28
N LYS A 46 -6.68 -1.83 1.26
CA LYS A 46 -5.31 -1.32 1.35
C LYS A 46 -5.03 -0.33 0.24
N CYS A 47 -5.28 -0.70 -1.01
CA CYS A 47 -4.99 0.14 -2.16
C CYS A 47 -5.87 1.41 -2.16
N TRP A 48 -7.10 1.31 -1.68
CA TRP A 48 -7.97 2.47 -1.51
C TRP A 48 -7.39 3.47 -0.51
N ILE A 49 -6.92 2.99 0.64
CA ILE A 49 -6.25 3.84 1.65
C ILE A 49 -5.04 4.54 1.01
N ASP A 50 -4.20 3.81 0.28
CA ASP A 50 -3.03 4.40 -0.39
C ASP A 50 -3.42 5.46 -1.42
N THR A 51 -4.48 5.20 -2.19
CA THR A 51 -4.97 6.12 -3.22
C THR A 51 -5.48 7.42 -2.58
N VAL A 52 -6.30 7.32 -1.53
CA VAL A 52 -6.76 8.48 -0.76
C VAL A 52 -5.57 9.24 -0.15
N GLN A 53 -4.62 8.52 0.45
CA GLN A 53 -3.42 9.11 1.05
C GLN A 53 -2.57 9.86 0.02
N TRP A 54 -2.41 9.32 -1.19
CA TRP A 54 -1.72 9.98 -2.29
C TRP A 54 -2.34 11.34 -2.59
N HIS A 55 -3.66 11.39 -2.74
CA HIS A 55 -4.38 12.64 -3.02
C HIS A 55 -4.38 13.61 -1.83
N TYR A 56 -4.38 13.12 -0.59
CA TYR A 56 -4.13 14.00 0.56
C TYR A 56 -2.74 14.64 0.52
N GLU A 57 -1.71 13.88 0.13
CA GLU A 57 -0.35 14.40 -0.04
C GLU A 57 -0.24 15.42 -1.19
N ASP A 58 -1.05 15.29 -2.23
CA ASP A 58 -1.10 16.30 -3.30
C ASP A 58 -1.77 17.59 -2.81
N ILE A 59 -2.90 17.50 -2.11
CA ILE A 59 -3.64 18.68 -1.61
C ILE A 59 -2.80 19.45 -0.58
N ILE A 60 -2.13 18.78 0.36
CA ILE A 60 -1.34 19.45 1.39
C ILE A 60 -0.08 20.17 0.85
N ARG A 61 0.33 19.85 -0.39
CA ARG A 61 1.47 20.48 -1.07
C ARG A 61 1.11 21.79 -1.77
N ASP A 62 -0.16 22.17 -1.82
CA ASP A 62 -0.58 23.46 -2.36
C ASP A 62 -0.05 24.61 -1.48
N PRO A 63 0.83 25.49 -1.99
CA PRO A 63 1.37 26.62 -1.22
C PRO A 63 0.31 27.65 -0.84
N GLN A 64 -0.88 27.61 -1.44
CA GLN A 64 -1.99 28.53 -1.18
C GLN A 64 -3.09 27.92 -0.28
N ILE A 65 -2.89 26.71 0.24
CA ILE A 65 -3.86 26.06 1.11
C ILE A 65 -4.20 26.93 2.34
N ASP A 66 -5.48 27.00 2.68
CA ASP A 66 -5.91 27.64 3.91
C ASP A 66 -5.27 26.94 5.14
N PRO A 67 -4.61 27.67 6.06
CA PRO A 67 -3.91 27.05 7.19
C PRO A 67 -4.80 26.20 8.11
N VAL A 68 -6.08 26.56 8.28
CA VAL A 68 -7.02 25.78 9.12
C VAL A 68 -7.42 24.50 8.41
N ALA A 69 -7.69 24.57 7.11
CA ALA A 69 -7.91 23.40 6.26
C ALA A 69 -6.66 22.49 6.23
N ALA A 70 -5.46 23.06 6.16
CA ALA A 70 -4.20 22.33 6.16
C ALA A 70 -3.99 21.53 7.46
N LEU A 71 -4.31 22.10 8.62
CA LEU A 71 -4.25 21.37 9.89
C LEU A 71 -5.25 20.20 9.93
N THR A 72 -6.46 20.43 9.42
CA THR A 72 -7.50 19.39 9.34
C THR A 72 -7.04 18.25 8.43
N LEU A 73 -6.50 18.58 7.25
CA LEU A 73 -5.95 17.62 6.31
C LEU A 73 -4.74 16.89 6.89
N LYS A 74 -3.86 17.57 7.62
CA LYS A 74 -2.72 16.94 8.29
C LYS A 74 -3.15 15.87 9.29
N ARG A 75 -4.22 16.12 10.04
CA ARG A 75 -4.82 15.11 10.94
C ARG A 75 -5.40 13.92 10.16
N LYS A 76 -6.07 14.17 9.02
CA LYS A 76 -6.53 13.11 8.11
C LYS A 76 -5.36 12.27 7.58
N ILE A 77 -4.25 12.90 7.18
CA ILE A 77 -3.00 12.25 6.75
C ILE A 77 -2.44 11.37 7.87
N ASP A 78 -2.39 11.86 9.10
CA ASP A 78 -1.86 11.09 10.22
C ASP A 78 -2.71 9.86 10.54
N ALA A 79 -4.05 10.02 10.52
CA ALA A 79 -4.99 8.92 10.69
C ALA A 79 -4.89 7.89 9.55
N SER A 80 -4.83 8.36 8.30
CA SER A 80 -4.70 7.50 7.11
C SER A 80 -3.36 6.75 7.08
N ASN A 81 -2.27 7.37 7.53
CA ASN A 81 -0.99 6.68 7.72
C ASN A 81 -1.05 5.58 8.78
N GLN A 82 -1.87 5.75 9.83
CA GLN A 82 -2.10 4.70 10.81
C GLN A 82 -2.94 3.57 10.21
N ASP A 83 -4.06 3.89 9.57
CA ASP A 83 -4.95 2.91 8.91
C ASP A 83 -4.17 2.09 7.86
N ARG A 84 -3.26 2.73 7.11
CA ARG A 84 -2.37 2.05 6.16
C ARG A 84 -1.51 1.00 6.85
N THR A 85 -0.89 1.33 7.98
CA THR A 85 -0.05 0.37 8.72
C THR A 85 -0.88 -0.73 9.36
N ASP A 86 -2.01 -0.40 9.97
CA ASP A 86 -2.91 -1.38 10.57
C ASP A 86 -3.39 -2.38 9.51
N MET A 87 -3.73 -1.91 8.31
CA MET A 87 -4.13 -2.75 7.19
C MET A 87 -3.00 -3.70 6.74
N VAL A 88 -1.76 -3.23 6.73
CA VAL A 88 -0.60 -4.10 6.45
C VAL A 88 -0.47 -5.19 7.51
N GLU A 89 -0.60 -4.84 8.80
CA GLU A 89 -0.56 -5.84 9.89
C GLU A 89 -1.73 -6.84 9.80
N TYR A 90 -2.93 -6.41 9.39
CA TYR A 90 -4.06 -7.32 9.15
C TYR A 90 -3.80 -8.29 7.99
N ILE A 91 -3.20 -7.83 6.89
CA ILE A 91 -2.79 -8.70 5.77
C ILE A 91 -1.73 -9.71 6.23
N ASP A 92 -0.78 -9.31 7.06
CA ASP A 92 0.17 -10.23 7.67
C ASP A 92 -0.52 -11.26 8.56
N GLY A 93 -1.55 -10.86 9.32
CA GLY A 93 -2.40 -11.78 10.08
C GLY A 93 -3.06 -12.84 9.20
N TYR A 94 -3.51 -12.47 7.99
CA TYR A 94 -4.01 -13.41 7.00
C TYR A 94 -2.93 -14.43 6.58
N PHE A 95 -1.72 -13.97 6.25
CA PHE A 95 -0.64 -14.88 5.85
C PHE A 95 -0.14 -15.76 6.99
N LEU A 96 -0.10 -15.25 8.23
CA LEU A 96 0.21 -16.06 9.43
C LEU A 96 -0.78 -17.22 9.56
N LYS A 97 -2.09 -16.93 9.41
CA LYS A 97 -3.13 -17.95 9.47
C LYS A 97 -3.02 -18.93 8.31
N LYS A 98 -2.78 -18.44 7.10
CA LYS A 98 -2.62 -19.26 5.89
C LYS A 98 -1.50 -20.28 6.02
N PHE A 99 -0.37 -19.88 6.59
CA PHE A 99 0.83 -20.71 6.72
C PHE A 99 1.02 -21.34 8.12
N ALA A 100 -0.01 -21.30 8.97
CA ALA A 100 0.08 -21.75 10.36
C ALA A 100 0.48 -23.23 10.52
N ASN A 101 0.21 -24.06 9.51
CA ASN A 101 0.51 -25.50 9.52
C ASN A 101 1.83 -25.85 8.81
N ILE A 102 2.59 -24.85 8.32
CA ILE A 102 3.87 -25.10 7.68
C ILE A 102 4.95 -25.20 8.75
N THR A 103 5.63 -26.34 8.81
CA THR A 103 6.80 -26.54 9.67
C THR A 103 8.04 -26.02 8.96
N PRO A 104 8.73 -25.00 9.50
CA PRO A 104 10.00 -24.54 8.94
C PRO A 104 11.05 -25.66 8.95
N LYS A 105 11.85 -25.76 7.89
CA LYS A 105 13.02 -26.65 7.86
C LYS A 105 14.06 -26.18 8.88
N ASP A 106 14.94 -27.06 9.32
CA ASP A 106 16.06 -26.70 10.19
C ASP A 106 17.00 -25.66 9.55
N SER A 107 17.06 -25.64 8.21
CA SER A 107 17.81 -24.67 7.41
C SER A 107 17.03 -23.40 7.05
N ALA A 108 15.80 -23.24 7.57
CA ALA A 108 14.93 -22.13 7.20
C ALA A 108 15.54 -20.78 7.59
N LYS A 109 15.37 -19.78 6.71
CA LYS A 109 15.90 -18.43 6.91
C LYS A 109 14.79 -17.42 7.18
N ILE A 110 15.15 -16.31 7.81
CA ILE A 110 14.26 -15.16 7.94
C ILE A 110 14.35 -14.28 6.69
N ASN A 111 13.23 -13.68 6.29
CA ASN A 111 13.12 -12.62 5.30
C ASN A 111 13.34 -11.23 5.92
N SER A 112 13.81 -10.27 5.12
CA SER A 112 13.98 -8.88 5.56
C SER A 112 12.67 -8.17 5.90
N GLU A 113 11.58 -8.56 5.23
CA GLU A 113 10.24 -7.99 5.42
C GLU A 113 9.17 -9.03 5.14
N SER A 114 8.05 -8.94 5.84
CA SER A 114 6.89 -9.82 5.66
C SER A 114 6.24 -9.73 4.28
N PRO A 115 5.39 -10.70 3.88
CA PRO A 115 4.57 -10.59 2.68
C PRO A 115 3.74 -9.30 2.59
N ALA A 116 3.10 -8.85 3.69
CA ALA A 116 2.24 -7.66 3.63
C ALA A 116 3.02 -6.37 3.36
N TRP A 117 4.18 -6.17 4.01
CA TRP A 117 5.08 -5.04 3.72
C TRP A 117 5.61 -5.05 2.27
N ALA A 118 5.87 -6.22 1.70
CA ALA A 118 6.25 -6.30 0.29
C ALA A 118 5.08 -5.88 -0.64
N ILE A 119 3.85 -6.31 -0.31
CA ILE A 119 2.62 -5.92 -1.01
C ILE A 119 2.30 -4.43 -0.84
N ASP A 120 2.60 -3.84 0.31
CA ASP A 120 2.47 -2.39 0.55
C ASP A 120 3.26 -1.59 -0.48
N ARG A 121 4.51 -1.97 -0.73
CA ARG A 121 5.33 -1.35 -1.79
C ARG A 121 4.76 -1.60 -3.18
N LEU A 122 4.18 -2.78 -3.42
CA LEU A 122 3.55 -3.10 -4.71
C LEU A 122 2.34 -2.19 -4.96
N SER A 123 1.52 -1.92 -3.95
CA SER A 123 0.38 -0.99 -4.01
C SER A 123 0.83 0.44 -4.32
N ILE A 124 1.84 0.96 -3.63
CA ILE A 124 2.41 2.29 -3.91
C ILE A 124 3.03 2.34 -5.31
N LEU A 125 3.66 1.26 -5.77
CA LEU A 125 4.24 1.19 -7.11
C LEU A 125 3.15 1.20 -8.20
N ALA A 126 2.01 0.56 -7.97
CA ALA A 126 0.86 0.62 -8.87
C ALA A 126 0.34 2.07 -9.04
N LEU A 127 0.24 2.83 -7.94
CA LEU A 127 -0.12 4.26 -7.99
C LEU A 127 0.92 5.10 -8.75
N LYS A 128 2.22 4.89 -8.48
CA LYS A 128 3.29 5.57 -9.22
C LYS A 128 3.23 5.30 -10.71
N ILE A 129 2.97 4.06 -11.10
CA ILE A 129 2.83 3.66 -12.50
C ILE A 129 1.62 4.36 -13.13
N TYR A 130 0.48 4.37 -12.45
CA TYR A 130 -0.73 5.05 -12.91
C TYR A 130 -0.47 6.54 -13.21
N HIS A 131 -0.02 7.30 -12.21
CA HIS A 131 0.21 8.74 -12.38
C HIS A 131 1.38 9.06 -13.32
N MET A 132 2.41 8.21 -13.39
CA MET A 132 3.47 8.38 -14.37
C MET A 132 2.95 8.14 -15.80
N ASN A 133 2.01 7.21 -15.98
CA ASN A 133 1.37 7.00 -17.28
C ASN A 133 0.50 8.19 -17.68
N GLU A 134 -0.22 8.82 -16.75
CA GLU A 134 -0.94 10.07 -17.01
C GLU A 134 0.00 11.17 -17.54
N GLU A 135 1.17 11.34 -16.91
CA GLU A 135 2.18 12.32 -17.35
C GLU A 135 2.81 12.00 -18.70
N VAL A 136 2.90 10.71 -19.05
CA VAL A 136 3.36 10.26 -20.37
C VAL A 136 2.33 10.61 -21.46
N GLU A 137 1.05 10.41 -21.17
CA GLU A 137 -0.07 10.61 -22.09
C GLU A 137 -0.55 12.07 -22.16
N ARG A 138 0.01 12.93 -21.31
CA ARG A 138 -0.34 14.35 -21.18
C ARG A 138 -0.07 15.12 -22.48
N LYS A 139 -1.15 15.55 -23.15
CA LYS A 139 -1.12 16.15 -24.51
C LYS A 139 -0.57 17.58 -24.57
N ASP A 140 -0.59 18.31 -23.46
CA ASP A 140 -0.07 19.67 -23.35
C ASP A 140 1.40 19.72 -22.88
N ALA A 141 2.03 18.56 -22.70
CA ALA A 141 3.43 18.45 -22.35
C ALA A 141 4.34 18.58 -23.60
N SER A 142 5.58 19.00 -23.37
CA SER A 142 6.60 18.96 -24.43
C SER A 142 7.03 17.53 -24.73
N GLU A 143 7.52 17.28 -25.95
CA GLU A 143 8.09 15.97 -26.32
C GLU A 143 9.23 15.56 -25.39
N ALA A 144 10.06 16.52 -24.95
CA ALA A 144 11.14 16.26 -24.00
C ALA A 144 10.61 15.79 -22.64
N HIS A 145 9.49 16.35 -22.15
CA HIS A 145 8.82 15.90 -20.93
C HIS A 145 8.25 14.49 -21.09
N SER A 146 7.50 14.24 -22.17
CA SER A 146 6.92 12.92 -22.42
C SER A 146 8.00 11.84 -22.53
N ALA A 147 9.10 12.11 -23.25
CA ALA A 147 10.24 11.20 -23.35
C ALA A 147 10.93 10.95 -21.99
N ALA A 148 11.03 11.97 -21.13
CA ALA A 148 11.57 11.82 -19.79
C ALA A 148 10.65 11.00 -18.88
N CYS A 149 9.33 11.22 -18.95
CA CYS A 149 8.34 10.45 -18.21
C CYS A 149 8.28 8.99 -18.68
N HIS A 150 8.38 8.74 -19.99
CA HIS A 150 8.46 7.39 -20.54
C HIS A 150 9.64 6.60 -19.96
N LYS A 151 10.83 7.21 -19.86
CA LYS A 151 12.01 6.57 -19.23
C LYS A 151 11.74 6.21 -17.77
N LYS A 152 11.10 7.11 -17.02
CA LYS A 152 10.72 6.85 -15.62
C LYS A 152 9.69 5.73 -15.53
N LEU A 153 8.68 5.73 -16.42
CA LEU A 153 7.67 4.68 -16.47
C LEU A 153 8.29 3.31 -16.73
N THR A 154 9.24 3.19 -17.65
CA THR A 154 9.99 1.94 -17.90
C THR A 154 10.65 1.42 -16.62
N VAL A 155 11.33 2.28 -15.86
CA VAL A 155 11.96 1.90 -14.59
C VAL A 155 10.92 1.43 -13.56
N LEU A 156 9.77 2.11 -13.46
CA LEU A 156 8.71 1.69 -12.55
C LEU A 156 8.11 0.33 -12.92
N LEU A 157 7.97 0.05 -14.23
CA LEU A 157 7.49 -1.23 -14.74
C LEU A 157 8.49 -2.36 -14.46
N GLU A 158 9.80 -2.10 -14.60
CA GLU A 158 10.88 -3.03 -14.22
C GLU A 158 10.86 -3.32 -12.72
N GLN A 159 10.78 -2.28 -11.88
CA GLN A 159 10.65 -2.44 -10.43
C GLN A 159 9.44 -3.30 -10.05
N ARG A 160 8.33 -3.20 -10.79
CA ARG A 160 7.12 -3.99 -10.53
C ARG A 160 7.34 -5.45 -10.91
N ALA A 161 8.02 -5.71 -12.02
CA ALA A 161 8.36 -7.07 -12.44
C ALA A 161 9.27 -7.76 -11.40
N ASP A 162 10.33 -7.07 -10.95
CA ASP A 162 11.25 -7.58 -9.94
C ASP A 162 10.53 -7.84 -8.60
N LEU A 163 9.70 -6.88 -8.16
CA LEU A 163 8.95 -7.03 -6.92
C LEU A 163 7.91 -8.15 -6.99
N ASN A 164 7.28 -8.38 -8.14
CA ASN A 164 6.38 -9.51 -8.33
C ASN A 164 7.11 -10.85 -8.14
N ILE A 165 8.28 -11.01 -8.77
CA ILE A 165 9.10 -12.22 -8.62
C ILE A 165 9.47 -12.40 -7.14
N ALA A 166 9.99 -11.36 -6.49
CA ALA A 166 10.41 -11.44 -5.10
C ALA A 166 9.26 -11.79 -4.13
N ILE A 167 8.04 -11.29 -4.37
CA ILE A 167 6.87 -11.60 -3.54
C ILE A 167 6.42 -13.05 -3.77
N ASP A 168 6.30 -13.48 -5.03
CA ASP A 168 5.88 -14.85 -5.33
C ASP A 168 6.90 -15.88 -4.79
N ASP A 169 8.21 -15.62 -4.96
CA ASP A 169 9.28 -16.44 -4.39
C ASP A 169 9.22 -16.46 -2.86
N LEU A 170 8.99 -15.31 -2.21
CA LEU A 170 8.85 -15.25 -0.75
C LEU A 170 7.68 -16.11 -0.26
N LEU A 171 6.53 -16.02 -0.92
CA LEU A 171 5.36 -16.83 -0.56
C LEU A 171 5.62 -18.32 -0.78
N GLN A 172 6.30 -18.67 -1.87
CA GLN A 172 6.66 -20.05 -2.18
C GLN A 172 7.67 -20.61 -1.17
N ASP A 173 8.68 -19.84 -0.78
CA ASP A 173 9.68 -20.20 0.23
C ASP A 173 9.04 -20.40 1.61
N ILE A 174 8.04 -19.59 1.96
CA ILE A 174 7.29 -19.77 3.21
C ILE A 174 6.46 -21.05 3.14
N GLU A 175 5.78 -21.31 2.02
CA GLU A 175 4.96 -22.50 1.83
C GLU A 175 5.78 -23.79 1.82
N SER A 176 7.01 -23.76 1.30
CA SER A 176 7.94 -24.89 1.30
C SER A 176 8.69 -25.07 2.62
N GLY A 177 8.57 -24.14 3.57
CA GLY A 177 9.29 -24.12 4.84
C GLY A 177 10.77 -23.71 4.71
N ASP A 178 11.20 -23.16 3.57
CA ASP A 178 12.55 -22.60 3.37
C ASP A 178 12.72 -21.23 4.02
N LYS A 179 11.62 -20.51 4.21
CA LYS A 179 11.54 -19.32 5.05
C LYS A 179 10.43 -19.47 6.09
N TYR A 180 10.57 -18.75 7.20
CA TYR A 180 9.51 -18.63 8.19
C TYR A 180 9.08 -17.18 8.34
N MET A 181 7.80 -16.97 8.63
CA MET A 181 7.26 -15.64 8.79
C MET A 181 7.47 -15.16 10.23
N LYS A 182 8.04 -13.97 10.37
CA LYS A 182 8.12 -13.25 11.65
C LYS A 182 7.60 -11.84 11.47
N VAL A 183 6.54 -11.50 12.19
CA VAL A 183 5.89 -10.18 12.12
C VAL A 183 6.31 -9.33 13.32
N TYR A 184 6.52 -8.05 13.08
CA TYR A 184 6.74 -7.05 14.12
C TYR A 184 5.65 -6.00 14.00
N LYS A 185 4.88 -5.81 15.08
CA LYS A 185 3.91 -4.72 15.15
C LYS A 185 4.61 -3.38 15.31
N GLN A 186 4.01 -2.33 14.76
CA GLN A 186 4.57 -1.00 14.86
C GLN A 186 4.51 -0.49 16.32
N MET A 187 5.62 0.07 16.80
CA MET A 187 5.74 0.63 18.14
C MET A 187 5.77 2.17 18.09
N LYS A 188 4.66 2.81 17.69
CA LYS A 188 4.54 4.28 17.66
C LYS A 188 4.16 4.83 19.04
N MET A 189 5.13 5.41 19.74
CA MET A 189 4.92 5.99 21.08
C MET A 189 4.08 7.28 21.07
N TYR A 190 4.07 8.04 19.97
CA TYR A 190 3.41 9.36 19.93
C TYR A 190 1.91 9.29 19.59
N ASN A 191 1.41 8.15 19.14
CA ASN A 191 -0.02 7.92 18.93
C ASN A 191 -0.71 7.31 20.17
N ASP A 192 0.08 6.96 21.19
CA ASP A 192 -0.38 6.31 22.40
C ASP A 192 -0.52 7.36 23.51
N ASP A 193 -1.72 7.47 24.09
CA ASP A 193 -2.05 8.44 25.14
C ASP A 193 -1.20 8.27 26.42
N GLU A 194 -0.73 7.06 26.69
CA GLU A 194 0.12 6.72 27.83
C GLU A 194 1.61 6.93 27.55
N LEU A 195 2.02 7.00 26.28
CA LEU A 195 3.42 7.16 25.87
C LEU A 195 3.73 8.54 25.27
N ASN A 196 2.74 9.29 24.82
CA ASN A 196 2.96 10.63 24.29
C ASN A 196 3.03 11.66 25.44
N PRO A 197 4.16 12.36 25.66
CA PRO A 197 4.28 13.37 26.72
C PRO A 197 3.25 14.50 26.63
N VAL A 198 2.79 14.86 25.43
CA VAL A 198 1.79 15.91 25.21
C VAL A 198 0.39 15.45 25.59
N LEU A 199 0.07 14.16 25.38
CA LEU A 199 -1.24 13.60 25.69
C LEU A 199 -1.37 13.21 27.17
N ARG A 200 -0.28 12.70 27.78
CA ARG A 200 -0.25 12.32 29.21
C ARG A 200 -0.59 13.45 30.17
N GLY A 201 -0.26 14.69 29.83
CA GLY A 201 -0.48 15.87 30.67
C GLY A 201 -1.91 16.44 30.67
N GLN A 202 -2.85 15.79 29.97
CA GLN A 202 -4.25 16.24 29.85
C GLN A 202 -5.25 15.48 30.76
N LYS A 203 -4.77 14.76 31.78
CA LYS A 203 -5.63 14.09 32.79
C LYS A 203 -5.69 14.87 34.10
#